data_AF-A0A367LY09-F1
#
_entry.id   AF-A0A367LY09-F1
#
_cell.length_a   1.000
_cell.length_b   1.000
_cell.length_c   1.000
_cell.angle_alpha   90.00
_cell.angle_beta   90.00
_cell.angle_gamma   90.00
#
_symmetry.space_group_name_H-M   'P 1'
#
loop_
_entity.id
_entity.type
_entity.pdbx_description
1 polymer ?
#
loop_
_entity_poly.entity_id
_entity_poly.type
_entity_poly.pdbx_seq_one_letter_code
_entity_poly.pdbx_strand_id
1 'polypeptide(L)'
;NGKLFGFISLDWFGGTMTHPLFSAAGRKYMVLAAMRLAMLIKIIRKRYPDDTINVVGHSQGTLLTLLAHAFLKDDGVAPADGVIMLNSPYGLFEPLNEKLQGWSSQQTREARLATLKGILEFICGRRHPVPALSSVALRNCQGYGAIGGPG
;
A
#
# COMPACT_ATOMS: atom_id res chain seq x y z
N ASN A 1 15.74 17.60 -0.85
CA ASN A 1 16.51 18.67 -1.52
C ASN A 1 15.78 19.06 -2.78
N GLY A 2 15.06 20.18 -2.77
CA GLY A 2 14.16 20.66 -3.83
C GLY A 2 14.88 21.08 -5.11
N LYS A 3 15.63 20.17 -5.74
CA LYS A 3 16.31 20.39 -7.02
C LYS A 3 15.79 19.41 -8.07
N LEU A 4 15.33 19.94 -9.18
CA LEU A 4 15.10 19.21 -10.42
C LEU A 4 16.47 18.87 -11.05
N PHE A 5 16.68 17.62 -11.44
CA PHE A 5 17.93 17.15 -12.06
C PHE A 5 19.22 17.34 -11.22
N GLY A 6 19.15 17.60 -9.91
CA GLY A 6 20.33 17.71 -9.04
C GLY A 6 21.11 19.04 -9.16
N PHE A 7 20.88 19.83 -10.21
CA PHE A 7 21.52 21.13 -10.43
C PHE A 7 20.53 22.29 -10.70
N ILE A 8 19.25 22.01 -10.97
CA ILE A 8 18.25 23.06 -11.22
C ILE A 8 17.36 23.19 -9.97
N SER A 9 17.27 24.37 -9.34
CA SER A 9 16.34 24.55 -8.23
C SER A 9 14.89 24.48 -8.73
N LEU A 10 14.02 23.74 -8.02
CA LEU A 10 12.59 23.66 -8.34
C LEU A 10 11.90 25.03 -8.18
N ASP A 11 12.56 25.97 -7.49
CA ASP A 11 12.16 27.37 -7.32
C ASP A 11 12.06 28.15 -8.65
N TRP A 12 12.66 27.66 -9.73
CA TRP A 12 12.61 28.34 -11.03
C TRP A 12 11.23 28.21 -11.71
N PHE A 13 10.47 27.16 -11.40
CA PHE A 13 9.17 26.88 -12.04
C PHE A 13 7.95 27.21 -11.16
N GLY A 14 8.12 27.35 -9.85
CA GLY A 14 7.04 27.53 -8.88
C GLY A 14 7.05 28.92 -8.27
N GLY A 15 6.28 29.84 -8.85
CA GLY A 15 6.05 31.16 -8.25
C GLY A 15 5.64 31.11 -6.77
N THR A 16 6.17 32.08 -6.02
CA THR A 16 5.96 32.39 -4.60
C THR A 16 6.31 31.30 -3.56
N MET A 17 7.45 31.55 -2.91
CA MET A 17 8.10 30.81 -1.83
C MET A 17 7.40 31.03 -0.47
N THR A 18 6.21 30.46 -0.26
CA THR A 18 5.57 30.41 1.07
C THR A 18 5.64 29.03 1.73
N HIS A 19 6.11 28.01 1.00
CA HIS A 19 6.20 26.63 1.49
C HIS A 19 7.60 26.04 1.23
N PRO A 20 8.55 26.16 2.18
CA PRO A 20 9.88 25.60 2.02
C PRO A 20 9.80 24.07 1.84
N LEU A 21 10.44 23.58 0.78
CA LEU A 21 10.57 22.15 0.50
C LEU A 21 11.58 21.52 1.47
N PHE A 22 11.09 20.96 2.58
CA PHE A 22 11.92 20.25 3.55
C PHE A 22 12.58 19.01 2.95
N SER A 23 13.72 18.59 3.52
CA SER A 23 14.36 17.34 3.15
C SER A 23 13.41 16.17 3.43
N ALA A 24 13.09 15.38 2.41
CA ALA A 24 12.35 14.14 2.57
C ALA A 24 13.13 13.17 3.46
N ALA A 25 12.42 12.37 4.25
CA ALA A 25 13.02 11.29 5.03
C ALA A 25 13.80 10.33 4.11
N GLY A 26 14.93 9.82 4.59
CA GLY A 26 15.74 8.87 3.81
C GLY A 26 14.93 7.63 3.41
N ARG A 27 15.23 7.04 2.24
CA ARG A 27 14.48 5.90 1.67
C ARG A 27 14.34 4.70 2.64
N LYS A 28 15.32 4.49 3.51
CA LYS A 28 15.31 3.47 4.57
C LYS A 28 14.11 3.60 5.52
N TYR A 29 13.63 4.82 5.74
CA TYR A 29 12.44 5.07 6.57
C TYR A 29 11.21 4.34 6.03
N MET A 30 11.01 4.35 4.70
CA MET A 30 9.85 3.68 4.08
C MET A 30 9.93 2.17 4.22
N VAL A 31 11.12 1.59 4.09
CA VAL A 31 11.35 0.16 4.32
C VAL A 31 11.03 -0.21 5.77
N LEU A 32 11.55 0.55 6.74
CA LEU A 32 11.27 0.33 8.16
C LEU A 32 9.77 0.51 8.48
N ALA A 33 9.11 1.48 7.87
CA ALA A 33 7.66 1.69 8.04
C ALA A 33 6.85 0.49 7.52
N ALA A 34 7.21 -0.04 6.34
CA ALA A 34 6.58 -1.24 5.79
C ALA A 34 6.84 -2.49 6.66
N MET A 35 8.07 -2.65 7.17
CA MET A 35 8.40 -3.73 8.11
C MET A 35 7.58 -3.64 9.40
N ARG A 36 7.39 -2.43 9.94
CA ARG A 36 6.53 -2.20 11.12
C ARG A 36 5.09 -2.58 10.84
N LEU A 37 4.55 -2.25 9.67
CA LEU A 37 3.21 -2.66 9.26
C LEU A 37 3.11 -4.19 9.14
N ALA A 38 4.08 -4.86 8.51
CA ALA A 38 4.11 -6.31 8.42
C ALA A 38 4.18 -6.95 9.82
N MET A 39 5.02 -6.42 10.71
CA MET A 39 5.14 -6.89 12.10
C MET A 39 3.83 -6.73 12.87
N LEU A 40 3.12 -5.60 12.69
CA LEU A 40 1.81 -5.41 13.30
C LEU A 40 0.80 -6.48 12.85
N ILE A 41 0.74 -6.75 11.54
CA ILE A 41 -0.14 -7.80 10.98
C ILE A 41 0.23 -9.17 11.58
N LYS A 42 1.53 -9.49 11.67
CA LYS A 42 2.03 -10.73 12.31
C LYS A 42 1.59 -10.84 13.77
N ILE A 43 1.66 -9.74 14.53
CA ILE A 43 1.23 -9.71 15.93
C ILE A 43 -0.27 -9.97 16.04
N ILE A 44 -1.09 -9.30 15.22
CA ILE A 44 -2.54 -9.50 15.21
C ILE A 44 -2.86 -10.95 14.86
N ARG A 45 -2.32 -11.50 13.77
CA ARG A 45 -2.55 -12.90 13.37
C ARG A 45 -2.11 -13.92 14.43
N LYS A 46 -1.05 -13.62 15.21
CA LYS A 46 -0.60 -14.48 16.29
C LYS A 46 -1.52 -14.43 17.52
N ARG A 47 -2.06 -13.26 17.85
CA ARG A 47 -2.85 -13.05 19.08
C ARG A 47 -4.35 -13.27 18.86
N TYR A 48 -4.84 -12.95 17.67
CA TYR A 48 -6.24 -13.01 17.26
C TYR A 48 -6.30 -13.74 15.90
N PRO A 49 -6.12 -15.07 15.89
CA PRO A 49 -6.02 -15.84 14.65
C PRO A 49 -7.31 -15.79 13.81
N ASP A 50 -8.46 -15.61 14.46
CA ASP A 50 -9.79 -15.60 13.84
C ASP A 50 -10.28 -14.19 13.44
N ASP A 51 -9.51 -13.14 13.77
CA ASP A 51 -9.89 -11.76 13.48
C ASP A 51 -9.49 -11.38 12.05
N THR A 52 -10.37 -10.59 11.41
CA THR A 52 -10.11 -10.04 10.09
C THR A 52 -9.31 -8.74 10.16
N ILE A 53 -8.40 -8.54 9.21
CA ILE A 53 -7.54 -7.36 9.13
C ILE A 53 -7.83 -6.61 7.83
N ASN A 54 -8.26 -5.35 7.97
CA ASN A 54 -8.40 -4.42 6.84
C ASN A 54 -7.34 -3.32 6.91
N VAL A 55 -6.60 -3.13 5.83
CA VAL A 55 -5.57 -2.08 5.71
C VAL A 55 -6.03 -1.04 4.71
N VAL A 56 -6.13 0.22 5.15
CA VAL A 56 -6.44 1.36 4.29
C VAL A 56 -5.19 2.19 4.09
N GLY A 57 -4.67 2.23 2.87
CA GLY A 57 -3.53 3.03 2.47
C GLY A 57 -3.98 4.26 1.67
N HIS A 58 -3.40 5.42 1.96
CA HIS A 58 -3.60 6.64 1.17
C HIS A 58 -2.26 7.17 0.67
N SER A 59 -2.23 7.63 -0.59
CA SER A 59 -1.04 8.20 -1.23
C SER A 59 0.16 7.26 -1.03
N GLN A 60 1.30 7.75 -0.55
CA GLN A 60 2.49 6.94 -0.31
C GLN A 60 2.26 5.73 0.64
N GLY A 61 1.24 5.79 1.50
CA GLY A 61 0.86 4.67 2.35
C GLY A 61 0.46 3.42 1.56
N THR A 62 -0.01 3.57 0.32
CA THR A 62 -0.33 2.41 -0.53
C THR A 62 0.91 1.60 -0.90
N LEU A 63 2.06 2.27 -1.14
CA LEU A 63 3.34 1.62 -1.41
C LEU A 63 3.85 0.87 -0.18
N LEU A 64 3.69 1.47 1.01
CA LEU A 64 4.03 0.82 2.27
C LEU A 64 3.19 -0.43 2.49
N THR A 65 1.89 -0.37 2.18
CA THR A 65 0.98 -1.52 2.25
C THR A 65 1.43 -2.63 1.31
N LEU A 66 1.73 -2.33 0.04
CA LEU A 66 2.20 -3.33 -0.91
C LEU A 66 3.51 -3.99 -0.46
N LEU A 67 4.49 -3.18 0.00
CA LEU A 67 5.77 -3.70 0.48
C LEU A 67 5.63 -4.53 1.75
N ALA A 68 4.75 -4.14 2.67
CA ALA A 68 4.46 -4.94 3.87
C ALA A 68 3.94 -6.34 3.51
N HIS A 69 3.06 -6.44 2.50
CA HIS A 69 2.55 -7.73 2.03
C HIS A 69 3.62 -8.57 1.31
N ALA A 70 4.58 -7.94 0.64
CA ALA A 70 5.75 -8.66 0.13
C ALA A 70 6.56 -9.31 1.27
N PHE A 71 6.83 -8.58 2.36
CA PHE A 71 7.50 -9.16 3.53
C PHE A 71 6.69 -10.30 4.17
N LEU A 72 5.36 -10.15 4.29
CA LEU A 72 4.50 -11.22 4.81
C LEU A 72 4.57 -12.48 3.93
N LYS A 73 4.61 -12.32 2.61
CA LYS A 73 4.75 -13.42 1.66
C LYS A 73 6.07 -14.16 1.87
N ASP A 74 7.17 -13.42 1.96
CA ASP A 74 8.51 -13.99 2.17
C ASP A 74 8.61 -14.73 3.52
N ASP A 75 7.97 -14.19 4.56
CA ASP A 75 7.86 -14.80 5.89
C ASP A 75 6.84 -15.97 5.96
N GLY A 76 6.11 -16.25 4.87
CA GLY A 76 5.09 -17.29 4.82
C GLY A 76 3.81 -16.98 5.61
N VAL A 77 3.64 -15.77 6.12
CA VAL A 77 2.49 -15.34 6.94
C VAL A 77 1.28 -15.01 6.07
N ALA A 78 0.06 -15.10 6.62
CA ALA A 78 -1.15 -14.68 5.91
C ALA A 78 -1.17 -13.15 5.69
N PRO A 79 -1.66 -12.66 4.53
CA PRO A 79 -1.86 -11.25 4.26
C PRO A 79 -2.96 -10.63 5.15
N ALA A 80 -3.19 -9.32 5.00
CA ALA A 80 -4.46 -8.73 5.43
C ALA A 80 -5.61 -9.25 4.55
N ASP A 81 -6.83 -9.29 5.10
CA ASP A 81 -8.03 -9.80 4.43
C ASP A 81 -8.59 -8.80 3.41
N GLY A 82 -8.44 -7.51 3.71
CA GLY A 82 -8.82 -6.43 2.82
C GLY A 82 -7.76 -5.37 2.75
N VAL A 83 -7.53 -4.86 1.53
CA VAL A 83 -6.63 -3.75 1.27
C VAL A 83 -7.37 -2.73 0.42
N ILE A 84 -7.47 -1.51 0.93
CA ILE A 84 -8.06 -0.36 0.23
C ILE A 84 -6.94 0.62 -0.07
N MET A 85 -6.72 0.92 -1.35
CA MET A 85 -5.68 1.84 -1.81
C MET A 85 -6.32 3.10 -2.38
N LEU A 86 -6.03 4.23 -1.76
CA LEU A 86 -6.59 5.53 -2.12
C LEU A 86 -5.50 6.42 -2.71
N ASN A 87 -5.76 6.97 -3.91
CA ASN A 87 -4.88 7.91 -4.59
C ASN A 87 -3.41 7.42 -4.68
N SER A 88 -3.24 6.15 -5.07
CA SER A 88 -1.95 5.45 -5.04
C SER A 88 -0.94 6.06 -6.02
N PRO A 89 0.28 6.41 -5.59
CA PRO A 89 1.37 6.80 -6.49
C PRO A 89 2.06 5.60 -7.14
N TYR A 90 1.52 4.38 -7.04
CA TYR A 90 2.05 3.21 -7.75
C TYR A 90 1.85 3.37 -9.25
N GLY A 91 2.87 3.87 -9.94
CA GLY A 91 2.83 4.13 -11.37
C GLY A 91 3.03 2.84 -12.18
N LEU A 92 2.14 2.56 -13.12
CA LEU A 92 2.32 1.52 -14.16
C LEU A 92 2.97 2.07 -15.43
N PHE A 93 3.25 3.37 -15.47
CA PHE A 93 3.88 4.05 -16.58
C PHE A 93 5.38 4.20 -16.32
N GLU A 94 6.14 4.27 -17.40
CA GLU A 94 7.59 4.53 -17.38
C GLU A 94 7.83 5.97 -17.84
N PRO A 95 7.77 6.96 -16.94
CA PRO A 95 7.96 8.34 -17.35
C PRO A 95 9.45 8.56 -17.68
N LEU A 96 9.70 9.27 -18.79
CA LEU A 96 11.02 9.54 -19.36
C LEU A 96 11.98 10.24 -18.37
N ASN A 97 11.44 11.05 -17.46
CA ASN A 97 12.19 11.76 -16.44
C ASN A 97 12.87 10.83 -15.42
N GLU A 98 12.23 9.70 -15.05
CA GLU A 98 12.79 8.69 -14.14
C GLU A 98 13.93 7.93 -14.83
N LYS A 99 13.80 7.66 -16.13
CA LYS A 99 14.83 7.02 -16.96
C LYS A 99 16.11 7.86 -17.03
N LEU A 100 15.93 9.18 -17.18
CA LEU A 100 17.03 10.14 -17.27
C LEU A 100 17.72 10.39 -15.92
N GLN A 101 16.97 10.39 -14.80
CA GLN A 101 17.53 10.58 -13.46
C GLN A 101 18.18 9.30 -12.88
N GLY A 102 17.72 8.13 -13.29
CA GLY A 102 18.13 6.84 -12.72
C GLY A 102 19.33 6.16 -13.39
N TRP A 103 20.00 6.79 -14.37
CA TRP A 103 21.05 6.15 -15.19
C TRP A 103 20.65 4.73 -15.66
N SER A 104 19.43 4.60 -16.21
CA SER A 104 18.87 3.32 -16.68
C SER A 104 18.48 2.28 -15.61
N SER A 105 18.48 2.64 -14.32
CA SER A 105 18.03 1.77 -13.21
C SER A 105 16.50 1.77 -13.03
N GLN A 106 15.74 2.26 -14.01
CA GLN A 106 14.29 2.36 -13.92
C GLN A 106 13.68 0.96 -14.01
N GLN A 107 12.75 0.65 -13.11
CA GLN A 107 11.94 -0.57 -13.22
C GLN A 107 11.14 -0.53 -14.52
N THR A 108 11.01 -1.66 -15.21
CA THR A 108 10.20 -1.70 -16.42
C THR A 108 8.71 -1.71 -16.10
N ARG A 109 7.86 -1.32 -17.05
CA ARG A 109 6.40 -1.44 -16.88
C ARG A 109 6.00 -2.90 -16.59
N GLU A 110 6.59 -3.85 -17.29
CA GLU A 110 6.33 -5.27 -17.13
C GLU A 110 6.70 -5.74 -15.73
N ALA A 111 7.87 -5.33 -15.22
CA ALA A 111 8.32 -5.68 -13.87
C ALA A 111 7.41 -5.09 -12.78
N ARG A 112 6.95 -3.84 -12.95
CA ARG A 112 5.96 -3.22 -12.05
C ARG A 112 4.64 -3.99 -12.09
N LEU A 113 4.12 -4.29 -13.28
CA LEU A 113 2.87 -5.05 -13.41
C LEU A 113 2.98 -6.45 -12.79
N ALA A 114 4.09 -7.14 -13.02
CA ALA A 114 4.35 -8.46 -12.44
C ALA A 114 4.43 -8.41 -10.91
N THR A 115 5.08 -7.39 -10.36
CA THR A 115 5.17 -7.16 -8.91
C THR A 115 3.79 -6.92 -8.30
N LEU A 116 3.02 -6.00 -8.90
CA LEU A 116 1.67 -5.70 -8.43
C LEU A 116 0.77 -6.95 -8.51
N LYS A 117 0.79 -7.65 -9.64
CA LYS A 117 0.03 -8.90 -9.83
C LYS A 117 0.39 -9.94 -8.77
N GLY A 118 1.67 -10.19 -8.55
CA GLY A 118 2.11 -11.20 -7.57
C GLY A 118 1.70 -10.87 -6.13
N ILE A 119 1.70 -9.58 -5.75
CA ILE A 119 1.23 -9.15 -4.43
C ILE A 119 -0.29 -9.29 -4.32
N LEU A 120 -1.04 -8.88 -5.35
CA LEU A 120 -2.51 -9.00 -5.36
C LEU A 120 -2.96 -10.46 -5.34
N GLU A 121 -2.29 -11.34 -6.07
CA GLU A 121 -2.56 -12.79 -6.04
C GLU A 121 -2.30 -13.38 -4.65
N PHE A 122 -1.22 -12.94 -3.99
CA PHE A 122 -0.95 -13.33 -2.62
C PHE A 122 -2.04 -12.87 -1.64
N ILE A 123 -2.48 -11.61 -1.73
CA ILE A 123 -3.55 -11.06 -0.88
C ILE A 123 -4.86 -11.80 -1.13
N CYS A 124 -5.29 -11.90 -2.38
CA CYS A 124 -6.57 -12.50 -2.76
C CYS A 124 -6.61 -14.03 -2.57
N GLY A 125 -5.45 -14.69 -2.64
CA GLY A 125 -5.35 -16.16 -2.54
C GLY A 125 -5.40 -16.71 -1.12
N ARG A 126 -5.29 -15.86 -0.09
CA ARG A 126 -5.25 -16.27 1.33
C ARG A 126 -6.32 -15.55 2.16
N ARG A 127 -7.56 -15.58 1.69
CA ARG A 127 -8.70 -15.03 2.44
C ARG A 127 -8.94 -15.84 3.71
N HIS A 128 -9.14 -15.14 4.82
CA HIS A 128 -9.49 -15.79 6.07
C HIS A 128 -10.95 -16.31 6.03
N PRO A 129 -11.18 -17.61 6.32
CA PRO A 129 -12.50 -18.23 6.13
C PRO A 129 -13.47 -17.98 7.30
N VAL A 130 -12.98 -17.41 8.40
CA VAL A 130 -13.75 -17.21 9.63
C VAL A 130 -13.71 -15.73 10.06
N PRO A 131 -14.74 -15.22 10.75
CA PRO A 131 -16.09 -15.80 10.79
C PRO A 131 -16.70 -15.85 9.38
N ALA A 132 -17.53 -16.85 9.11
CA ALA A 132 -18.22 -16.95 7.83
C ALA A 132 -19.05 -15.67 7.59
N LEU A 133 -19.06 -15.14 6.36
CA LEU A 133 -19.83 -13.94 6.06
C LEU A 133 -21.32 -14.08 6.46
N SER A 134 -21.86 -15.30 6.33
CA SER A 134 -23.22 -15.66 6.74
C SER A 134 -23.48 -15.58 8.25
N SER A 135 -22.45 -15.71 9.09
CA SER A 135 -22.55 -15.55 10.55
C SER A 135 -22.38 -14.09 10.99
N VAL A 136 -21.81 -13.23 10.16
CA VAL A 136 -21.66 -11.79 10.41
C VAL A 136 -22.82 -10.98 9.82
N ALA A 137 -23.48 -11.50 8.78
CA ALA A 137 -24.65 -10.87 8.17
C ALA A 137 -25.74 -10.65 9.23
N LEU A 138 -26.06 -9.38 9.50
CA LEU A 138 -27.16 -8.97 10.37
C LEU A 138 -28.46 -9.50 9.77
N ARG A 139 -28.98 -10.62 10.30
CA ARG A 139 -30.29 -11.13 9.93
C ARG A 139 -31.34 -10.33 10.70
N ASN A 140 -32.22 -9.63 9.98
CA ASN A 140 -33.43 -9.01 10.53
C ASN A 140 -33.21 -7.95 11.62
N CYS A 141 -32.13 -7.17 11.56
CA CYS A 141 -31.93 -6.03 12.44
C CYS A 141 -32.36 -4.75 11.69
N GLN A 142 -33.52 -4.18 12.01
CA GLN A 142 -33.85 -2.81 11.56
C GLN A 142 -32.97 -1.82 12.33
N GLY A 143 -31.89 -1.34 11.71
CA GLY A 143 -30.97 -0.36 12.29
C GLY A 143 -29.79 -0.04 11.37
N TYR A 144 -29.12 1.09 11.64
CA TYR A 144 -27.98 1.63 10.88
C TYR A 144 -26.86 0.58 10.75
N GLY A 145 -26.85 -0.19 9.66
CA GLY A 145 -25.85 -1.22 9.38
C GLY A 145 -26.36 -2.40 8.55
N ALA A 146 -27.68 -2.64 8.52
CA ALA A 146 -28.27 -3.69 7.70
C ALA A 146 -28.74 -3.12 6.34
N ILE A 147 -27.82 -3.00 5.37
CA ILE A 147 -28.23 -2.88 3.95
C ILE A 147 -28.39 -4.30 3.41
N GLY A 148 -29.49 -4.93 3.79
CA GLY A 148 -29.99 -6.17 3.20
C GLY A 148 -31.48 -6.00 3.00
N GLY A 149 -31.89 -5.63 1.80
CA GLY A 149 -33.30 -5.65 1.41
C GLY A 149 -33.85 -7.08 1.38
N PRO A 150 -35.17 -7.25 1.45
CA PRO A 150 -35.79 -8.57 1.54
C PRO A 150 -35.46 -9.41 0.30
N GLY A 151 -35.01 -10.64 0.55
CA GLY A 151 -34.89 -11.69 -0.46
C GLY A 151 -36.21 -12.34 -0.80
#